data_AF-A0A956R986-F1
#
_entry.id   AF-A0A956R986-F1
#
_cell.length_a   1.000
_cell.length_b   1.000
_cell.length_c   1.000
_cell.angle_alpha   90.00
_cell.angle_beta   90.00
_cell.angle_gamma   90.00
#
_symmetry.space_group_name_H-M   'P 1'
#
loop_
_entity.id
_entity.type
_entity.pdbx_description
1 polymer ?
#
loop_
_entity_poly.entity_id
_entity_poly.type
_entity_poly.pdbx_seq_one_letter_code
_entity_poly.pdbx_strand_id
1 'polypeptide(L)' 'MFSKFIHRPVLAIVISIVVVFLGLLAIRERPVSQFPEIAPPRVIVTIA' A
#
# COMPACT_ATOMS: atom_id res chain seq x y z
N MET A 1 20.41 3.92 16.44
CA MET A 1 18.98 4.11 16.10
C MET A 1 18.07 3.32 17.05
N PHE A 2 18.27 2.00 17.18
CA PHE A 2 17.48 1.14 18.10
C PHE A 2 17.57 1.51 19.59
N SER A 3 18.71 2.02 20.07
CA SER A 3 18.83 2.49 21.46
C SER A 3 17.83 3.59 21.81
N LYS A 4 17.53 4.52 20.89
CA LYS A 4 16.56 5.60 21.14
C LYS A 4 15.12 5.09 21.30
N PHE A 5 14.76 4.02 20.59
CA PHE A 5 13.43 3.39 20.71
C PHE A 5 13.28 2.63 22.03
N ILE A 6 14.35 1.98 22.51
CA ILE A 6 14.37 1.26 23.79
C ILE A 6 14.22 2.23 24.98
N HIS A 7 14.84 3.41 24.92
CA HIS A 7 14.76 4.41 26.00
C HIS A 7 13.42 5.18 26.03
N ARG A 8 12.63 5.12 24.95
CA ARG A 8 11.32 5.81 24.83
C ARG A 8 10.26 4.80 24.36
N PRO A 9 9.87 3.84 25.22
CA PRO A 9 9.02 2.70 24.83
C PRO A 9 7.65 3.13 24.28
N VAL A 10 7.10 4.25 24.79
CA VAL A 10 5.82 4.81 24.32
C VAL A 10 5.90 5.21 22.83
N LEU A 11 7.00 5.82 22.39
CA LEU A 11 7.16 6.27 21.01
C LEU A 11 7.25 5.08 20.03
N ALA A 12 7.86 3.97 20.45
CA ALA A 12 7.92 2.75 19.64
C ALA A 12 6.53 2.14 19.43
N ILE A 13 5.70 2.10 20.48
CA ILE A 13 4.33 1.59 20.41
C ILE A 13 3.46 2.46 19.50
N VAL A 14 3.57 3.79 19.61
CA VAL A 14 2.82 4.73 18.75
C VAL A 14 3.15 4.50 17.27
N ILE A 15 4.43 4.36 16.92
CA ILE A 15 4.83 4.10 15.53
C ILE A 15 4.28 2.76 15.03
N SER A 16 4.32 1.71 15.87
CA SER A 16 3.75 0.40 15.52
C SER A 16 2.25 0.51 15.18
N ILE A 17 1.49 1.22 16.02
CA ILE A 17 0.05 1.43 15.81
C ILE A 17 -0.19 2.22 14.52
N VAL A 18 0.58 3.28 14.27
CA VAL A 18 0.46 4.09 13.04
C VAL A 18 0.73 3.25 11.80
N VAL A 19 1.76 2.40 11.80
CA VAL A 19 2.08 1.52 10.67
C VAL A 19 0.97 0.51 10.41
N VAL A 20 0.43 -0.13 11.45
CA VAL A 20 -0.69 -1.07 11.31
C VAL A 20 -1.94 -0.37 10.78
N PHE A 21 -2.25 0.82 11.29
CA PHE A 21 -3.40 1.60 10.86
C PHE A 21 -3.31 2.02 9.38
N LEU A 22 -2.16 2.55 8.96
CA LEU A 22 -1.89 2.91 7.56
C LEU A 22 -1.94 1.68 6.65
N GLY A 23 -1.41 0.54 7.10
CA GLY A 23 -1.49 -0.73 6.36
C GLY A 23 -2.93 -1.19 6.15
N LEU A 24 -3.78 -1.06 7.16
CA LEU A 24 -5.19 -1.44 7.08
C LEU A 24 -5.95 -0.58 6.06
N LEU A 25 -5.68 0.73 6.04
CA LEU A 25 -6.24 1.66 5.06
C LEU A 25 -5.80 1.33 3.64
N ALA A 26 -4.51 1.05 3.43
CA ALA A 26 -3.95 0.73 2.12
C ALA A 26 -4.57 -0.54 1.49
N ILE A 27 -4.95 -1.53 2.32
CA ILE A 27 -5.62 -2.75 1.84
C ILE A 27 -7.00 -2.42 1.24
N ARG A 28 -7.71 -1.43 1.78
CA ARG A 28 -9.06 -1.07 1.30
C ARG A 28 -9.04 -0.25 0.03
N GLU A 29 -8.06 0.64 -0.09
CA GLU A 29 -7.93 1.53 -1.26
C GLU A 29 -7.33 0.83 -2.48
N ARG A 30 -6.60 -0.28 -2.29
CA ARG A 30 -5.90 -0.92 -3.40
C ARG A 30 -6.86 -1.71 -4.30
N PRO A 31 -6.93 -1.41 -5.61
CA PRO A 31 -7.76 -2.17 -6.53
C PRO A 31 -7.24 -3.60 -6.66
N VAL A 32 -8.18 -4.55 -6.65
CA VAL A 32 -7.88 -5.98 -6.82
C VAL A 32 -8.18 -6.34 -8.27
N SER A 33 -7.15 -6.69 -9.03
CA SER A 33 -7.28 -7.28 -10.36
C SER A 33 -6.68 -8.69 -10.37
N GLN A 34 -7.33 -9.64 -11.06
CA GLN A 34 -6.85 -11.03 -11.15
C GLN A 34 -5.55 -11.12 -11.95
N PHE A 35 -5.42 -10.27 -12.97
CA PHE A 35 -4.20 -10.07 -13.73
C PHE A 35 -3.90 -8.57 -13.78
N PRO A 36 -2.63 -8.16 -13.75
CA PRO A 36 -2.27 -6.79 -14.11
C PRO A 36 -2.58 -6.56 -15.60
N GLU A 37 -2.65 -5.29 -16.01
CA GLU A 37 -2.75 -4.95 -17.42
C GLU A 37 -1.46 -5.36 -18.15
N ILE A 38 -1.43 -6.58 -18.66
CA ILE A 38 -0.30 -7.18 -19.39
C ILE A 38 -0.46 -7.07 -20.91
N ALA A 39 -1.66 -6.78 -21.39
CA ALA A 39 -1.93 -6.70 -22.82
C ALA A 39 -1.45 -5.34 -23.36
N PRO A 40 -0.71 -5.32 -24.48
CA PRO A 40 -0.36 -4.05 -25.12
C PRO A 40 -1.65 -3.33 -25.56
N PRO A 41 -1.72 -1.99 -25.41
CA PRO A 41 -2.88 -1.23 -25.81
C PRO A 41 -3.09 -1.41 -27.33
N ARG A 42 -4.26 -1.91 -27.72
CA ARG A 42 -4.64 -2.06 -29.13
C ARG A 42 -5.68 -1.01 -29.49
N VAL A 43 -5.36 -0.19 -30.49
CA VAL A 43 -6.32 0.75 -31.08
C VAL A 43 -7.13 -0.03 -32.12
N ILE A 44 -8.44 -0.16 -31.88
CA ILE A 44 -9.38 -0.77 -32.83
C ILE A 44 -9.93 0.36 -33.70
N VAL A 45 -9.62 0.34 -35.00
CA VAL A 45 -10.19 1.27 -35.97
C VAL A 45 -11.39 0.60 -36.63
N THR A 46 -12.59 1.10 -36.37
CA THR A 46 -13.83 0.68 -37.04
C THR A 46 -14.18 1.71 -38.12
N ILE A 47 -14.43 1.24 -39.34
CA ILE A 47 -15.01 2.04 -40.43
C ILE A 47 -16.47 1.61 -40.56
N ALA A 48 -17.36 2.61 -40.59
CA ALA A 48 -18.81 2.44 -40.76
C ALA A 48 -19.16 2.05 -42.20
#